data_AF-A0A522W3W1-F1
#
_entry.id   AF-A0A522W3W1-F1
#
_cell.length_a   1.000
_cell.length_b   1.000
_cell.length_c   1.000
_cell.angle_alpha   90.00
_cell.angle_beta   90.00
_cell.angle_gamma   90.00
#
_symmetry.space_group_name_H-M   'P 1'
#
loop_
_entity.id
_entity.type
_entity.pdbx_description
1 polymer ?
#
loop_
_entity_poly.entity_id
_entity_poly.type
_entity_poly.pdbx_seq_one_letter_code
_entity_poly.pdbx_strand_id
1 'polypeptide(L)'
;MAGLAGSLVALPALAQLGSTVNRGLSYSTIVGWGTQDLRTTIMLVINIILGFLGIIAVAGIFFGGFKYMTAGGNEEQAGAGKTVIIAGAIGLAIVFAAYAIASFVVQQLAAATGA
;
A
#
# COMPACT_ATOMS: atom_id res chain seq x y z
N MET A 1 -60.13 -27.30 5.99
CA MET A 1 -59.92 -26.04 6.75
C MET A 1 -59.03 -26.35 7.96
N ALA A 2 -58.16 -25.41 8.33
CA ALA A 2 -56.97 -25.51 9.21
C ALA A 2 -55.75 -26.15 8.51
N GLY A 3 -54.59 -25.49 8.32
CA GLY A 3 -54.11 -24.21 8.82
C GLY A 3 -52.80 -24.39 9.60
N LEU A 4 -51.71 -23.93 8.98
CA LEU A 4 -50.46 -23.44 9.59
C LEU A 4 -49.31 -24.42 9.92
N ALA A 5 -48.11 -23.93 9.57
CA ALA A 5 -46.77 -24.28 10.04
C ALA A 5 -46.01 -25.43 9.32
N GLY A 6 -45.00 -25.06 8.54
CA GLY A 6 -43.92 -25.98 8.17
C GLY A 6 -43.18 -25.64 6.87
N SER A 7 -42.23 -24.71 6.95
CA SER A 7 -41.07 -24.54 6.03
C SER A 7 -41.38 -24.40 4.54
N LEU A 8 -41.48 -23.20 3.96
CA LEU A 8 -40.31 -22.40 3.56
C LEU A 8 -39.14 -23.23 3.01
N VAL A 9 -39.35 -24.00 1.93
CA VAL A 9 -38.28 -24.18 0.93
C VAL A 9 -38.27 -22.91 0.07
N ALA A 10 -37.83 -21.83 0.72
CA ALA A 10 -37.60 -20.55 0.08
C ALA A 10 -36.43 -20.70 -0.89
N LEU A 11 -36.65 -20.14 -2.07
CA LEU A 11 -35.79 -20.17 -3.22
C LEU A 11 -34.33 -19.79 -2.84
N PRO A 12 -33.30 -20.46 -3.39
CA PRO A 12 -31.95 -19.92 -3.38
C PRO A 12 -31.84 -18.54 -4.07
N ALA A 13 -32.90 -18.10 -4.75
CA ALA A 13 -33.03 -16.78 -5.35
C ALA A 13 -33.06 -15.61 -4.33
N LEU A 14 -33.49 -15.83 -3.08
CA LEU A 14 -33.46 -14.77 -2.04
C LEU A 14 -32.07 -14.61 -1.39
N ALA A 15 -31.21 -15.63 -1.45
CA ALA A 15 -29.81 -15.51 -1.02
C ALA A 15 -28.94 -14.75 -2.04
N GLN A 16 -29.35 -14.72 -3.31
CA GLN A 16 -28.63 -13.97 -4.35
C GLN A 16 -28.88 -12.45 -4.29
N LEU A 17 -29.89 -11.98 -3.55
CA LEU A 17 -30.13 -10.55 -3.43
C LEU A 17 -29.04 -9.84 -2.59
N GLY A 18 -28.35 -10.55 -1.70
CA GLY A 18 -27.22 -10.02 -0.92
C GLY A 18 -25.93 -9.84 -1.72
N SER A 19 -25.73 -10.61 -2.80
CA SER A 19 -24.54 -10.50 -3.66
C SER A 19 -24.70 -9.51 -4.81
N THR A 20 -25.93 -9.15 -5.18
CA THR A 20 -26.21 -8.05 -6.13
C THR A 20 -26.10 -6.66 -5.53
N VAL A 21 -26.37 -6.47 -4.23
CA VAL A 21 -26.20 -5.17 -3.55
C VAL A 21 -24.71 -4.79 -3.39
N ASN A 22 -23.79 -5.76 -3.49
CA ASN A 22 -22.34 -5.54 -3.42
C ASN A 22 -21.71 -5.00 -4.72
N ARG A 23 -22.40 -5.11 -5.87
CA ARG A 23 -21.85 -4.67 -7.16
C ARG A 23 -21.92 -3.14 -7.38
N GLY A 24 -22.80 -2.45 -6.65
CA GLY A 24 -22.86 -0.98 -6.61
C GLY A 24 -21.87 -0.35 -5.62
N LEU A 25 -21.50 -1.08 -4.56
CA LEU A 25 -20.42 -0.71 -3.63
C LEU A 25 -19.03 -0.93 -4.22
N SER A 26 -18.87 -1.86 -5.17
CA SER A 26 -17.58 -2.13 -5.84
C SER A 26 -17.06 -0.94 -6.67
N TYR A 27 -17.94 -0.12 -7.26
CA TYR A 27 -17.52 1.12 -7.94
C TYR A 27 -17.16 2.23 -6.93
N SER A 28 -17.83 2.26 -5.78
CA SER A 28 -17.45 3.09 -4.63
C SER A 28 -16.16 2.59 -3.93
N THR A 29 -15.67 1.38 -4.22
CA THR A 29 -14.38 0.85 -3.75
C THR A 29 -13.22 1.31 -4.66
N ILE A 30 -13.49 1.66 -5.91
CA ILE A 30 -12.46 2.16 -6.85
C ILE A 30 -12.12 3.64 -6.57
N VAL A 31 -13.07 4.41 -6.01
CA VAL A 31 -12.86 5.81 -5.59
C VAL A 31 -13.17 6.09 -4.12
N GLY A 32 -13.46 5.08 -3.30
CA GLY A 32 -13.21 5.01 -1.85
C GLY A 32 -13.85 6.05 -0.90
N TRP A 33 -15.02 6.63 -1.18
CA TRP A 33 -15.59 7.71 -0.32
C TRP A 33 -16.90 7.36 0.39
N GLY A 34 -17.24 6.08 0.49
CA GLY A 34 -18.42 5.59 1.21
C GLY A 34 -18.02 4.53 2.23
N THR A 35 -18.02 4.87 3.52
CA THR A 35 -17.87 3.95 4.67
C THR A 35 -16.57 3.17 4.82
N GLN A 36 -15.55 3.35 3.97
CA GLN A 36 -14.26 2.69 4.13
C GLN A 36 -13.38 3.49 5.08
N ASP A 37 -13.02 2.87 6.20
CA ASP A 37 -12.18 3.41 7.27
C ASP A 37 -11.05 4.29 6.74
N LEU A 38 -10.91 5.48 7.31
CA LEU A 38 -9.80 6.41 7.09
C LEU A 38 -8.42 5.70 7.00
N ARG A 39 -8.28 4.59 7.74
CA ARG A 39 -7.22 3.58 7.66
C ARG A 39 -6.86 3.11 6.25
N THR A 40 -7.83 2.67 5.45
CA THR A 40 -7.59 2.11 4.11
C THR A 40 -7.16 3.19 3.14
N THR A 41 -7.76 4.39 3.23
CA THR A 41 -7.35 5.56 2.44
C THR A 41 -5.92 5.95 2.77
N ILE A 42 -5.55 6.01 4.06
CA ILE A 42 -4.18 6.29 4.50
C ILE A 42 -3.21 5.24 3.96
N MET A 43 -3.54 3.95 4.06
CA MET A 43 -2.69 2.86 3.55
C MET A 43 -2.47 2.93 2.04
N LEU A 44 -3.50 3.29 1.27
CA LEU A 44 -3.40 3.42 -0.19
C LEU A 44 -2.53 4.62 -0.58
N VAL A 45 -2.72 5.77 0.06
CA VAL A 45 -1.91 6.98 -0.18
C VAL A 45 -0.45 6.72 0.17
N ILE A 46 -0.18 6.09 1.31
CA ILE A 46 1.19 5.76 1.74
C ILE A 46 1.86 4.80 0.75
N ASN A 47 1.17 3.77 0.27
CA ASN A 47 1.74 2.84 -0.72
C ASN A 47 2.07 3.55 -2.05
N ILE A 48 1.23 4.46 -2.52
CA ILE A 48 1.49 5.24 -3.74
C ILE A 48 2.72 6.13 -3.57
N ILE A 49 2.78 6.88 -2.47
CA ILE A 49 3.89 7.80 -2.19
C ILE A 49 5.19 7.02 -2.01
N LEU A 50 5.19 5.94 -1.21
CA LEU A 50 6.39 5.11 -0.98
C LEU A 50 6.84 4.40 -2.25
N GLY A 51 5.92 3.94 -3.10
CA GLY A 51 6.26 3.35 -4.39
C GLY A 51 6.97 4.34 -5.30
N PHE A 52 6.45 5.57 -5.39
CA PHE A 52 7.05 6.62 -6.20
C PHE A 52 8.43 7.06 -5.66
N LEU A 53 8.54 7.28 -4.34
CA LEU A 53 9.82 7.62 -3.71
C LEU A 53 10.85 6.49 -3.82
N GLY A 54 10.41 5.24 -3.68
CA GLY A 54 11.27 4.06 -3.79
C GLY A 54 11.90 3.92 -5.17
N ILE A 55 11.13 4.16 -6.25
CA ILE A 55 11.64 4.14 -7.62
C ILE A 55 12.73 5.21 -7.81
N ILE A 56 12.50 6.43 -7.32
CA ILE A 56 13.49 7.52 -7.43
C ILE A 56 14.76 7.19 -6.63
N ALA A 57 14.61 6.64 -5.43
CA ALA A 57 15.74 6.24 -4.60
C ALA A 57 16.61 5.18 -5.28
N VAL A 58 15.99 4.15 -5.86
CA VAL A 58 16.68 3.11 -6.62
C VAL A 58 17.36 3.68 -7.87
N ALA A 59 16.68 4.55 -8.61
CA ALA A 59 17.27 5.21 -9.79
C ALA A 59 18.52 6.03 -9.43
N GLY A 60 18.51 6.72 -8.29
CA GLY A 60 19.68 7.45 -7.78
C GLY A 60 20.87 6.54 -7.44
N ILE A 61 20.61 5.36 -6.85
CA ILE A 61 21.66 4.36 -6.58
C ILE A 61 22.26 3.85 -7.87
N PHE A 62 21.45 3.55 -8.89
CA PHE A 62 21.97 3.16 -10.20
C PHE A 62 22.86 4.25 -10.79
N PHE A 63 22.44 5.51 -10.75
CA PHE A 63 23.25 6.62 -11.26
C PHE A 63 24.60 6.75 -10.55
N GLY A 64 24.63 6.64 -9.22
CA GLY A 64 25.86 6.59 -8.43
C GLY A 64 26.73 5.37 -8.73
N GLY A 65 26.10 4.21 -8.92
CA GLY A 65 26.73 2.95 -9.31
C GLY A 65 27.42 3.04 -10.67
N PHE A 66 26.74 3.58 -11.68
CA PHE A 66 27.32 3.79 -13.00
C PHE A 66 28.51 4.76 -12.95
N LYS A 67 28.41 5.84 -12.17
CA LYS A 67 29.52 6.78 -11.97
C LYS A 67 30.72 6.10 -11.30
N TYR A 68 30.47 5.27 -10.29
CA TYR A 68 31.53 4.52 -9.61
C TYR A 68 32.22 3.50 -10.53
N MET A 69 31.43 2.78 -11.34
CA MET A 69 31.94 1.74 -12.23
C MET A 69 32.69 2.32 -13.45
N THR A 70 32.36 3.54 -13.88
CA THR A 70 33.00 4.23 -15.01
C THR A 70 34.22 5.07 -14.58
N ALA A 71 34.54 5.14 -13.29
CA ALA A 71 35.62 5.99 -12.77
C ALA A 71 37.03 5.59 -13.26
N GLY A 72 37.23 4.37 -13.75
CA GLY A 72 38.43 3.98 -14.51
C GLY A 72 39.77 4.18 -13.80
N GLY A 73 39.80 4.28 -12.46
CA GLY A 73 41.01 4.54 -11.67
C GLY A 73 41.20 6.00 -11.22
N ASN A 74 40.30 6.92 -11.60
CA ASN A 74 40.29 8.27 -11.03
C ASN A 74 39.64 8.24 -9.63
N GLU A 75 40.46 8.45 -8.60
CA GLU A 75 40.04 8.44 -7.20
C GLU A 75 38.92 9.45 -6.90
N GLU A 76 38.88 10.57 -7.60
CA GLU A 76 37.88 11.61 -7.36
C GLU A 76 36.49 11.23 -7.89
N GLN A 77 36.45 10.61 -9.08
CA GLN A 77 35.23 10.04 -9.66
C GLN A 77 34.74 8.83 -8.83
N ALA A 78 35.67 8.00 -8.36
CA ALA A 78 35.36 6.85 -7.50
C ALA A 78 34.83 7.28 -6.12
N GLY A 79 35.43 8.30 -5.51
CA GLY A 79 34.97 8.90 -4.26
C GLY A 79 33.59 9.50 -4.41
N ALA A 80 33.36 10.30 -5.45
CA ALA A 80 32.05 10.88 -5.74
C ALA A 80 30.97 9.81 -5.98
N GLY A 81 31.30 8.74 -6.72
CA GLY A 81 30.39 7.62 -6.96
C GLY A 81 30.00 6.90 -5.66
N LYS A 82 30.96 6.62 -4.77
CA LYS A 82 30.68 6.03 -3.45
C LYS A 82 29.76 6.90 -2.61
N THR A 83 29.98 8.22 -2.57
CA THR A 83 29.14 9.14 -1.81
C THR A 83 27.69 9.10 -2.30
N VAL A 84 27.46 9.05 -3.62
CA VAL A 84 26.10 8.93 -4.19
C VAL A 84 25.46 7.59 -3.83
N ILE A 85 26.21 6.49 -3.86
CA ILE A 85 25.70 5.17 -3.47
C ILE A 85 25.31 5.15 -1.98
N ILE A 86 26.15 5.71 -1.10
CA ILE A 86 25.88 5.77 0.34
C ILE A 86 24.65 6.65 0.61
N ALA A 87 24.56 7.82 -0.04
CA ALA A 87 23.40 8.70 0.08
C ALA A 87 22.12 8.01 -0.41
N GLY A 88 22.19 7.26 -1.51
CA GLY A 88 21.06 6.48 -2.03
C GLY A 88 20.65 5.34 -1.08
N ALA A 89 21.61 4.65 -0.47
CA ALA A 89 21.33 3.60 0.52
C ALA A 89 20.63 4.16 1.77
N ILE A 90 21.05 5.33 2.24
CA ILE A 90 20.36 6.04 3.34
C ILE A 90 18.94 6.43 2.93
N GLY A 91 18.75 6.91 1.69
CA GLY A 91 17.43 7.21 1.14
C GLY A 91 16.50 5.97 1.15
N LEU A 92 17.00 4.81 0.73
CA LEU A 92 16.24 3.56 0.81
C LEU A 92 15.91 3.16 2.26
N ALA A 93 16.87 3.31 3.18
CA ALA A 93 16.63 3.01 4.59
C ALA A 93 15.50 3.87 5.18
N ILE A 94 15.43 5.15 4.81
CA ILE A 94 14.35 6.07 5.24
C ILE A 94 12.99 5.63 4.67
N VAL A 95 12.93 5.21 3.40
CA VAL A 95 11.68 4.71 2.79
C VAL A 95 11.16 3.48 3.55
N PHE A 96 12.04 2.53 3.88
CA PHE A 96 11.65 1.37 4.68
C PHE A 96 11.22 1.74 6.11
N ALA A 97 11.92 2.69 6.74
CA ALA A 97 11.55 3.19 8.07
C ALA A 97 10.17 3.87 8.05
N ALA A 98 9.90 4.70 7.05
CA ALA A 98 8.61 5.36 6.88
C ALA A 98 7.46 4.34 6.72
N TYR A 99 7.66 3.29 5.93
CA TYR A 99 6.69 2.20 5.79
C TYR A 99 6.42 1.46 7.11
N ALA A 100 7.48 1.14 7.84
CA ALA A 100 7.38 0.46 9.13
C ALA A 100 6.60 1.30 10.15
N ILE A 101 6.90 2.61 10.24
CA ILE A 101 6.21 3.52 11.17
C ILE A 101 4.74 3.69 10.76
N ALA A 102 4.47 3.89 9.47
CA ALA A 102 3.11 4.03 8.96
C ALA A 102 2.24 2.82 9.29
N SER A 103 2.73 1.62 8.96
CA SER A 103 2.01 0.37 9.23
C SER A 103 1.84 0.13 10.73
N PHE A 104 2.82 0.51 11.56
CA PHE A 104 2.72 0.45 13.01
C PHE A 104 1.64 1.38 13.57
N VAL A 105 1.63 2.65 13.18
CA VAL A 105 0.62 3.63 13.64
C VAL A 105 -0.78 3.17 13.24
N VAL A 106 -0.93 2.67 12.01
CA VAL A 106 -2.18 2.10 11.54
C VAL A 106 -2.60 0.93 12.45
N GLN A 107 -1.75 -0.07 12.67
CA GLN A 107 -2.06 -1.20 13.56
C GLN A 107 -2.46 -0.76 14.97
N GLN A 108 -1.74 0.20 15.56
CA GLN A 108 -2.05 0.73 16.89
C GLN A 108 -3.39 1.44 16.94
N LEU A 109 -3.74 2.20 15.89
CA LEU A 109 -5.08 2.79 15.78
C LEU A 109 -6.18 1.74 15.66
N ALA A 110 -5.90 0.54 15.13
CA ALA A 110 -6.91 -0.54 15.00
C ALA A 110 -7.12 -1.20 16.34
N ALA A 111 -6.01 -1.56 16.99
CA ALA A 111 -6.03 -2.14 18.32
C ALA A 111 -6.72 -1.21 19.35
N ALA A 112 -6.47 0.11 19.25
CA ALA A 112 -7.06 1.09 20.17
C ALA A 112 -8.54 1.38 19.93
N THR A 113 -9.04 1.21 18.69
CA THR A 113 -10.45 1.46 18.36
C THR A 113 -11.34 0.23 18.49
N GLY A 114 -10.77 -0.94 18.81
CA GLY A 114 -11.52 -2.12 19.26
C GLY A 114 -12.56 -2.66 18.28
N ALA A 115 -12.34 -2.45 16.97
CA ALA A 115 -13.10 -3.12 15.92
C ALA A 115 -12.51 -4.51 15.62
#